data_AF-A0A7C5ERQ9-F1
#
_entry.id   AF-A0A7C5ERQ9-F1
#
_cell.length_a   1.000
_cell.length_b   1.000
_cell.length_c   1.000
_cell.angle_alpha   90.00
_cell.angle_beta   90.00
_cell.angle_gamma   90.00
#
_symmetry.space_group_name_H-M   'P 1'
#
loop_
_entity.id
_entity.type
_entity.pdbx_description
1 polymer ?
#
loop_
_entity_poly.entity_id
_entity_poly.type
_entity_poly.pdbx_seq_one_letter_code
_entity_poly.pdbx_strand_id
1 'polypeptide(L)'
;MIKTLFDTISHAELSLPALEVSMLIAILTVCLTFKFTRTGLIVAYLFVYRWGWLFFMEQPAEMLVGYLIFGCLVCILTVLSMMHSPA
;
A
#
# COMPACT_ATOMS: atom_id res chain seq x y z
N MET A 1 -11.24 -31.91 12.86
CA MET A 1 -11.86 -30.92 11.95
C MET A 1 -11.82 -29.49 12.50
N ILE A 2 -12.36 -29.21 13.69
CA ILE A 2 -12.28 -27.85 14.31
C ILE A 2 -10.84 -27.45 14.67
N LYS A 3 -10.02 -28.38 15.17
CA LYS A 3 -8.61 -28.10 15.51
C LYS A 3 -7.75 -27.79 14.28
N THR A 4 -7.98 -28.47 13.16
CA THR A 4 -7.31 -28.19 11.87
C THR A 4 -7.74 -26.85 11.26
N LEU A 5 -9.01 -26.46 11.42
CA LEU A 5 -9.46 -25.11 11.02
C LEU A 5 -8.81 -24.02 11.86
N PHE A 6 -8.70 -24.23 13.18
CA PHE A 6 -8.05 -23.27 14.07
C PHE A 6 -6.55 -23.12 13.78
N ASP A 7 -5.88 -24.22 13.43
CA ASP A 7 -4.46 -24.21 13.05
C ASP A 7 -4.23 -23.58 11.66
N THR A 8 -5.18 -23.76 10.74
CA THR A 8 -5.18 -23.08 9.43
C THR A 8 -5.43 -21.57 9.59
N ILE A 9 -6.27 -21.16 10.54
CA ILE A 9 -6.53 -19.75 10.85
C ILE A 9 -5.37 -19.11 11.62
N SER A 10 -4.69 -19.85 12.51
CA SER A 10 -3.53 -19.35 13.24
C SER A 10 -2.30 -19.16 12.34
N HIS A 11 -2.19 -19.92 11.25
CA HIS A 11 -1.17 -19.78 10.21
C HIS A 11 -1.67 -19.04 8.97
N ALA A 12 -2.91 -18.51 8.98
CA ALA A 12 -3.48 -17.70 7.90
C ALA A 12 -2.95 -16.26 7.93
N GLU A 13 -1.64 -16.09 7.94
CA GLU A 13 -1.05 -14.82 7.51
C GLU A 13 -1.35 -14.55 6.02
N LEU A 14 -1.78 -15.57 5.27
CA LEU A 14 -2.09 -15.51 3.83
C LEU A 14 -3.31 -14.64 3.45
N SER A 15 -4.23 -14.33 4.37
CA SER A 15 -5.43 -13.55 4.03
C SER A 15 -5.34 -12.05 4.34
N LEU A 16 -4.49 -11.64 5.28
CA LEU A 16 -4.38 -10.24 5.70
C LEU A 16 -3.77 -9.32 4.62
N PRO A 17 -2.63 -9.67 3.98
CA PRO A 17 -2.01 -8.84 2.96
C PRO A 17 -2.88 -8.71 1.70
N ALA A 18 -3.50 -9.81 1.28
CA ALA A 18 -4.38 -9.82 0.11
C ALA A 18 -5.63 -8.96 0.33
N LEU A 19 -6.20 -8.99 1.55
CA LEU A 19 -7.36 -8.18 1.90
C LEU A 19 -7.02 -6.69 1.95
N GLU A 20 -5.91 -6.31 2.58
CA GLU A 20 -5.42 -4.92 2.59
C GLU A 20 -5.21 -4.36 1.19
N VAL A 21 -4.57 -5.13 0.31
CA VAL A 21 -4.33 -4.74 -1.09
C VAL A 21 -5.65 -4.60 -1.86
N SER A 22 -6.58 -5.54 -1.68
CA SER A 22 -7.90 -5.48 -2.34
C SER A 22 -8.73 -4.27 -1.88
N MET A 23 -8.65 -3.92 -0.58
CA MET A 23 -9.32 -2.76 -0.02
C MET A 23 -8.72 -1.45 -0.56
N LEU A 24 -7.40 -1.35 -0.65
CA LEU A 24 -6.71 -0.21 -1.25
C LEU A 24 -7.09 -0.03 -2.74
N ILE A 25 -7.18 -1.11 -3.51
CA ILE A 25 -7.64 -1.06 -4.91
C ILE A 25 -9.09 -0.54 -5.02
N ALA A 26 -9.98 -1.04 -4.15
CA ALA A 26 -11.37 -0.61 -4.14
C ALA A 26 -11.49 0.89 -3.82
N ILE A 27 -10.79 1.36 -2.78
CA ILE A 27 -10.77 2.78 -2.40
C ILE A 27 -10.16 3.63 -3.51
N LEU A 28 -9.08 3.17 -4.15
CA LEU A 28 -8.45 3.87 -5.25
C LEU A 28 -9.40 4.03 -6.44
N THR A 29 -10.11 2.96 -6.78
CA THR A 29 -11.07 2.93 -7.88
C THR A 29 -12.19 3.93 -7.62
N VAL A 30 -12.74 3.95 -6.39
CA VAL A 30 -13.73 4.96 -5.97
C VAL A 30 -13.16 6.37 -6.05
N CYS A 31 -11.94 6.61 -5.56
CA CYS A 31 -11.31 7.93 -5.63
C CYS A 31 -11.12 8.42 -7.08
N LEU A 32 -10.73 7.53 -7.99
CA LEU A 32 -10.60 7.82 -9.42
C LEU A 32 -11.96 8.10 -10.08
N THR A 33 -12.98 7.28 -9.78
CA THR A 33 -14.34 7.45 -10.34
C THR A 33 -14.97 8.78 -9.93
N PHE A 34 -14.82 9.18 -8.66
CA PHE A 34 -15.37 10.45 -8.15
C PHE A 34 -14.44 11.65 -8.33
N LYS A 35 -13.31 11.49 -9.04
CA LYS A 35 -12.30 12.54 -9.25
C LYS A 35 -11.77 13.16 -7.95
N PHE A 36 -11.71 12.41 -6.86
CA PHE A 36 -11.03 12.81 -5.63
C PHE A 36 -9.51 12.70 -5.83
N THR A 37 -8.94 13.58 -6.65
CA THR A 37 -7.53 13.54 -7.07
C THR A 37 -6.55 13.54 -5.90
N ARG A 38 -6.79 14.35 -4.86
CA ARG A 38 -5.90 14.41 -3.68
C ARG A 38 -5.92 13.11 -2.87
N THR A 39 -7.11 12.64 -2.51
CA THR A 39 -7.27 11.39 -1.74
C THR A 39 -6.82 10.19 -2.56
N GLY A 40 -7.12 10.18 -3.86
CA GLY A 40 -6.68 9.13 -4.79
C GLY A 40 -5.16 9.04 -4.91
N LEU A 41 -4.43 10.16 -4.90
CA LEU A 41 -2.97 10.16 -4.88
C LEU A 41 -2.40 9.55 -3.60
N ILE A 42 -2.96 9.88 -2.45
CA ILE A 42 -2.53 9.30 -1.16
C ILE A 42 -2.78 7.79 -1.15
N VAL A 43 -3.96 7.36 -1.59
CA VAL A 43 -4.31 5.94 -1.65
C VAL A 43 -3.45 5.20 -2.68
N ALA A 44 -3.12 5.82 -3.81
CA ALA A 44 -2.20 5.27 -4.81
C ALA A 44 -0.81 5.05 -4.22
N TYR A 45 -0.33 6.04 -3.46
CA TYR A 45 0.95 5.96 -2.78
C TYR A 45 0.98 4.80 -1.78
N LEU A 46 -0.04 4.68 -0.93
CA LEU A 46 -0.15 3.58 0.03
C LEU A 46 -0.25 2.21 -0.66
N PHE A 47 -0.96 2.13 -1.78
CA PHE A 47 -1.03 0.92 -2.59
C PHE A 47 0.35 0.50 -3.11
N VAL A 48 1.07 1.40 -3.80
CA VAL A 48 2.42 1.12 -4.32
C VAL A 48 3.41 0.82 -3.19
N TYR A 49 3.27 1.47 -2.04
CA TYR A 49 4.08 1.22 -0.86
C TYR A 49 3.86 -0.19 -0.29
N ARG A 50 2.61 -0.62 -0.18
CA ARG A 50 2.29 -1.96 0.34
C ARG A 50 2.68 -3.06 -0.64
N TRP A 51 2.43 -2.84 -1.93
CA TRP A 51 2.78 -3.80 -2.98
C TRP A 51 4.29 -3.95 -3.15
N GLY A 52 5.03 -2.85 -3.14
CA GLY A 52 6.49 -2.89 -3.21
C GLY A 52 7.09 -3.52 -1.96
N TRP A 53 6.56 -3.25 -0.76
CA TRP A 53 7.02 -3.94 0.45
C TRP A 53 6.88 -5.47 0.33
N LEU A 54 5.73 -5.97 -0.14
CA LEU A 54 5.52 -7.40 -0.36
C LEU A 54 6.51 -7.99 -1.38
N PHE A 55 6.85 -7.23 -2.43
CA PHE A 55 7.80 -7.66 -3.45
C PHE A 55 9.26 -7.64 -2.96
N PHE A 56 9.62 -6.64 -2.16
CA PHE A 56 11.00 -6.42 -1.70
C PHE A 56 11.33 -7.10 -0.37
N MET A 57 10.38 -7.71 0.34
CA MET A 57 10.66 -8.35 1.63
C MET A 57 11.65 -9.53 1.51
N GLU A 58 11.66 -10.20 0.36
CA GLU A 58 12.55 -11.35 0.08
C GLU A 58 13.85 -10.92 -0.63
N GLN A 59 14.02 -9.63 -0.91
CA GLN A 59 15.17 -9.08 -1.63
C GLN A 59 16.30 -8.67 -0.68
N PRO A 60 17.55 -8.56 -1.18
CA PRO A 60 18.67 -8.10 -0.36
C PRO A 60 18.44 -6.70 0.21
N ALA A 61 18.97 -6.46 1.41
CA ALA A 61 18.72 -5.24 2.19
C ALA A 61 19.02 -3.93 1.44
N GLU A 62 19.99 -3.94 0.52
CA GLU A 62 20.34 -2.80 -0.33
C GLU A 62 19.17 -2.32 -1.20
N MET A 63 18.39 -3.26 -1.76
CA MET A 63 17.20 -2.94 -2.55
C MET A 63 16.07 -2.39 -1.68
N LEU A 64 15.90 -2.92 -0.47
CA LEU A 64 14.92 -2.44 0.49
C LEU A 64 15.21 -1.01 0.93
N VAL A 65 16.48 -0.67 1.16
CA VAL A 65 16.91 0.68 1.50
C VAL A 65 16.64 1.65 0.35
N GLY A 66 16.98 1.26 -0.89
CA GLY A 66 16.67 2.07 -2.08
C GLY A 66 15.17 2.32 -2.23
N TYR A 67 14.36 1.30 -1.99
CA TYR A 67 12.90 1.38 -1.99
C TYR A 67 12.37 2.35 -0.93
N LEU A 68 12.88 2.30 0.30
CA LEU A 68 12.51 3.22 1.38
C LEU A 68 12.87 4.67 1.05
N ILE A 69 14.06 4.92 0.50
CA ILE A 69 14.50 6.26 0.10
C ILE A 69 13.57 6.82 -0.98
N PHE A 70 13.26 6.04 -2.02
CA PHE A 70 12.31 6.44 -3.06
C PHE A 70 10.91 6.69 -2.48
N GLY A 71 10.45 5.83 -1.57
CA GLY A 71 9.18 6.00 -0.87
C GLY A 71 9.11 7.34 -0.13
N CYS A 72 10.14 7.69 0.64
CA CYS A 72 10.23 8.97 1.34
C CYS A 72 10.23 10.17 0.39
N LEU A 73 10.96 10.10 -0.72
CA LEU A 73 10.99 11.18 -1.72
C LEU A 73 9.61 11.43 -2.32
N VAL A 74 8.90 10.37 -2.73
CA VAL A 74 7.55 10.51 -3.28
C VAL A 74 6.57 11.06 -2.23
N CYS A 75 6.70 10.67 -0.96
CA CYS A 75 5.89 11.23 0.12
C CYS A 75 6.11 12.74 0.26
N ILE A 76 7.38 13.19 0.30
CA ILE A 76 7.74 14.62 0.37
C ILE A 76 7.15 15.37 -0.83
N LEU A 77 7.33 14.87 -2.05
CA LEU A 77 6.79 15.48 -3.26
C LEU A 77 5.26 15.57 -3.22
N THR A 78 4.60 14.54 -2.70
CA THR A 78 3.13 14.52 -2.55
C THR A 78 2.68 15.60 -1.57
N VAL A 79 3.32 15.71 -0.40
CA VAL A 79 3.03 16.76 0.59
C VAL A 79 3.25 18.15 0.00
N LEU A 80 4.37 18.37 -0.70
CA LEU A 80 4.67 19.64 -1.37
C LEU A 80 3.61 19.98 -2.44
N SER A 81 3.19 19.00 -3.23
CA SER A 81 2.13 19.18 -4.23
C SER A 81 0.79 19.57 -3.57
N MET A 82 0.45 18.96 -2.44
CA MET A 82 -0.75 19.31 -1.67
C MET A 82 -0.71 20.73 -1.08
N MET A 83 0.48 21.22 -0.72
CA MET A 83 0.68 22.60 -0.26
C MET A 83 0.59 23.63 -1.39
N HIS A 84 1.04 23.26 -2.60
CA HIS A 84 1.13 24.20 -3.72
C HIS A 84 -0.14 24.31 -4.56
N SER A 85 -1.02 23.29 -4.54
CA SER A 85 -2.38 23.42 -5.07
C SER A 85 -3.34 23.88 -3.98
N PRO A 86 -3.80 25.15 -3.94
CA PRO A 86 -5.04 25.48 -3.27
C PRO A 86 -6.21 24.79 -3.99
N ALA A 87 -7.29 24.52 -3.24
CA ALA A 87 -8.48 23.81 -3.69
C ALA A 87 -9.12 24.45 -4.94
#